data_AF-A0A3C0K975-F1
#
_entry.id   AF-A0A3C0K975-F1
#
_cell.length_a   1.000
_cell.length_b   1.000
_cell.length_c   1.000
_cell.angle_alpha   90.00
_cell.angle_beta   90.00
_cell.angle_gamma   90.00
#
_symmetry.space_group_name_H-M   'P 1'
#
loop_
_entity.id
_entity.type
_entity.pdbx_description
1 polymer ?
#
loop_
_entity_poly.entity_id
_entity_poly.type
_entity_poly.pdbx_seq_one_letter_code
_entity_poly.pdbx_strand_id
1 'polypeptide(L)' 'AKQLEYLGGAACAGIVLGARVPIVLTSRADSRETRLASCAVAVLLAHRYKVLPP' A
#
# COMPACT_ATOMS: atom_id res chain seq x y z
N ALA A 1 0.82 11.73 -6.98
CA ALA A 1 1.46 10.41 -6.85
C ALA A 1 2.10 9.94 -8.16
N LYS A 2 1.34 9.72 -9.25
CA LYS A 2 1.90 9.09 -10.46
C LYS A 2 3.02 9.86 -11.17
N GLN A 3 3.08 11.19 -11.06
CA GLN A 3 4.23 11.96 -11.57
C GLN A 3 5.54 11.61 -10.82
N LEU A 4 5.47 11.32 -9.52
CA LEU A 4 6.65 10.88 -8.75
C LEU A 4 7.09 9.47 -9.15
N GLU A 5 6.15 8.60 -9.48
CA GLU A 5 6.46 7.25 -9.97
C GLU A 5 7.07 7.30 -11.38
N TYR A 6 6.43 8.01 -12.32
CA TYR A 6 6.82 7.98 -13.74
C TYR A 6 7.97 8.92 -14.08
N LEU A 7 8.00 10.12 -13.51
CA LEU A 7 9.06 11.10 -13.77
C LEU A 7 10.11 11.14 -12.67
N GLY A 8 9.72 10.84 -11.43
CA GLY A 8 10.60 10.88 -10.27
C GLY A 8 11.26 9.53 -9.92
N GLY A 9 10.91 8.44 -10.61
CA GLY A 9 11.44 7.10 -10.31
C GLY A 9 11.11 6.58 -8.90
N ALA A 10 10.10 7.16 -8.24
CA ALA A 10 9.77 6.81 -6.87
C ALA A 10 9.07 5.45 -6.78
N ALA A 11 9.48 4.63 -5.81
CA ALA A 11 8.71 3.45 -5.42
C ALA A 11 7.36 3.89 -4.82
N CYS A 12 6.31 3.15 -5.16
CA CYS A 12 4.95 3.45 -4.72
C CYS A 12 4.33 2.28 -3.95
N ALA A 13 3.46 2.59 -3.00
CA ALA A 13 2.61 1.65 -2.30
C ALA A 13 1.27 2.32 -2.01
N GLY A 14 0.18 1.57 -2.10
CA GLY A 14 -1.18 2.05 -1.89
C GLY A 14 -1.93 1.22 -0.85
N ILE A 15 -2.49 1.88 0.16
CA ILE A 15 -3.31 1.23 1.17
C ILE A 15 -4.49 2.11 1.56
N VAL A 16 -5.66 1.50 1.73
CA VAL A 16 -6.86 2.19 2.22
C VAL A 16 -6.88 2.12 3.75
N LEU A 17 -7.10 3.27 4.38
CA LEU A 17 -7.24 3.43 5.83
C LEU A 17 -8.70 3.70 6.22
N GLY A 18 -9.01 3.61 7.52
CA GLY A 18 -10.35 3.88 8.06
C GLY A 18 -11.30 2.68 8.05
N ALA A 19 -10.94 1.60 7.38
CA ALA A 19 -11.60 0.30 7.56
C ALA A 19 -11.04 -0.44 8.78
N ARG A 20 -11.77 -1.45 9.28
CA ARG A 20 -11.32 -2.29 10.40
C ARG A 20 -10.07 -3.13 10.09
N VAL A 21 -9.78 -3.33 8.80
CA VAL A 21 -8.62 -4.10 8.33
C VAL A 21 -7.93 -3.33 7.20
N PRO A 22 -6.62 -3.50 6.99
CA PRO A 22 -5.94 -2.90 5.86
C PRO A 22 -6.44 -3.48 4.53
N ILE A 23 -6.70 -2.62 3.54
CA ILE A 23 -7.17 -3.03 2.21
C ILE A 23 -6.21 -2.50 1.14
N VAL A 24 -5.71 -3.40 0.30
CA VAL A 24 -4.92 -3.04 -0.89
C VAL A 24 -5.84 -3.02 -2.10
N LEU A 25 -5.93 -1.87 -2.76
CA LEU A 25 -6.63 -1.73 -4.03
C LEU A 25 -5.61 -1.72 -5.16
N THR A 26 -5.62 -2.76 -5.98
CA THR A 26 -4.69 -2.89 -7.11
C THR A 26 -5.24 -2.20 -8.35
N SER A 27 -4.37 -1.51 -9.09
CA SER A 27 -4.65 -0.99 -10.43
C SER A 27 -4.00 -1.84 -11.51
N ARG A 28 -4.59 -1.86 -12.71
CA ARG A 28 -3.95 -2.42 -13.92
C ARG A 28 -2.63 -1.71 -14.28
N ALA A 29 -2.50 -0.45 -13.89
CA ALA A 29 -1.29 0.33 -14.14
C ALA A 29 -0.18 0.07 -13.11
N ASP A 30 -0.45 -0.66 -12.02
CA ASP A 30 0.56 -0.90 -11.00
C ASP A 30 1.56 -1.97 -11.47
N SER A 31 2.83 -1.65 -11.29
CA SER A 31 3.92 -2.62 -11.48
C SER A 31 3.83 -3.75 -10.45
N ARG A 32 4.58 -4.81 -10.70
CA ARG A 32 4.71 -5.92 -9.75
C ARG A 32 5.31 -5.42 -8.43
N GLU A 33 6.28 -4.53 -8.50
CA GLU A 33 6.98 -3.91 -7.39
C GLU A 33 6.01 -3.08 -6.54
N THR A 34 5.18 -2.25 -7.17
CA THR A 34 4.15 -1.44 -6.48
C THR A 34 3.13 -2.32 -5.76
N ARG A 35 2.72 -3.45 -6.36
CA ARG A 35 1.82 -4.42 -5.68
C ARG A 35 2.47 -5.08 -4.47
N LEU A 36 3.73 -5.52 -4.60
CA LEU A 36 4.47 -6.14 -3.50
C LEU A 36 4.72 -5.16 -2.35
N ALA A 37 5.11 -3.93 -2.65
CA ALA A 37 5.30 -2.88 -1.66
C ALA A 37 4.00 -2.57 -0.90
N SER A 38 2.87 -2.52 -1.61
CA SER A 38 1.54 -2.35 -0.99
C SER A 38 1.20 -3.51 -0.04
N CYS A 39 1.48 -4.76 -0.43
CA CYS A 39 1.30 -5.92 0.45
C CYS A 39 2.19 -5.85 1.70
N ALA A 40 3.45 -5.45 1.55
CA ALA A 40 4.38 -5.33 2.68
C ALA A 40 3.86 -4.31 3.71
N VAL A 41 3.41 -3.13 3.25
CA VAL A 41 2.80 -2.11 4.12
C VAL A 41 1.53 -2.66 4.79
N ALA A 42 0.69 -3.41 4.05
CA ALA A 42 -0.51 -4.00 4.61
C ALA A 42 -0.24 -5.02 5.72
N VAL A 43 0.79 -5.86 5.57
CA VAL A 43 1.21 -6.81 6.61
C VAL A 43 1.67 -6.08 7.87
N LEU A 44 2.49 -5.03 7.72
CA LEU A 44 2.95 -4.22 8.85
C LEU A 44 1.79 -3.57 9.59
N LEU A 45 0.83 -2.98 8.85
CA LEU A 45 -0.34 -2.36 9.44
C LEU A 45 -1.26 -3.39 10.11
N ALA A 46 -1.48 -4.53 9.48
CA ALA A 46 -2.27 -5.62 10.05
C ALA A 46 -1.66 -6.13 11.37
N HIS A 47 -0.33 -6.24 11.44
CA HIS A 47 0.36 -6.60 12.68
C HIS A 47 0.16 -5.54 13.77
N ARG A 48 0.28 -4.26 13.41
CA ARG A 48 0.06 -3.13 14.33
C ARG A 48 -1.36 -3.10 14.89
N TYR A 49 -2.36 -3.41 14.06
CA TYR A 49 -3.78 -3.39 14.43
C TYR A 49 -4.19 -4.50 15.40
N LYS A 50 -3.42 -5.59 15.48
CA LYS A 50 -3.63 -6.62 16.52
C LYS A 50 -3.41 -6.06 17.94
N VAL A 51 -2.53 -5.07 18.07
CA VAL A 51 -2.14 -4.50 19.37
C VAL A 51 -2.86 -3.17 19.64
N LEU A 52 -3.10 -2.36 18.61
CA LEU A 52 -3.91 -1.16 18.70
C LEU A 52 -4.86 -1.11 17.49
N PRO A 53 -6.14 -1.46 17.67
CA PRO A 53 -7.14 -1.31 16.63
C PRO A 53 -7.18 0.13 16.10
N PRO A 54 -7.57 0.32 14.82
CA PRO A 54 -7.73 1.64 14.22
C PRO A 54 -8.79 2.49 14.93
#